data_AF-A0A2T3MNR9-F1
#
_entry.id   AF-A0A2T3MNR9-F1
#
_cell.length_a   1.000
_cell.length_b   1.000
_cell.length_c   1.000
_cell.angle_alpha   90.00
_cell.angle_beta   90.00
_cell.angle_gamma   90.00
#
_symmetry.space_group_name_H-M   'P 1'
#
loop_
_entity.id
_entity.type
_entity.pdbx_description
1 polymer ?
#
loop_
_entity_poly.entity_id
_entity_poly.type
_entity_poly.pdbx_seq_one_letter_code
_entity_poly.pdbx_strand_id
1 'polypeptide(L)'
;MDAEFKGQLIENNIRDVYQRYLLGHDVWFFREKLQSTTYAQDYDNFKLYMSKELGLHVNNIAIVGSAKLGFSLSPDKNYSQFHDRSDIDLVVVSQPIFTQAWQAFLELHQRTYLPTYGPIAKNIFKGFVSLKEIDTRNAFFDDWSRKVEPLKKDLQTIFNIPHDINYRIYDSWESVENYHTSGLKELKRQLEENDK
;
A
#
# COMPACT_ATOMS: atom_id res chain seq x y z
N MET A 1 4.86 -6.58 17.04
CA MET A 1 5.93 -5.87 16.31
C MET A 1 7.22 -6.62 16.52
N ASP A 2 8.05 -6.73 15.48
CA ASP A 2 9.37 -7.34 15.55
C ASP A 2 10.34 -6.50 16.44
N ALA A 3 11.15 -7.17 17.25
CA ALA A 3 12.03 -6.51 18.23
C ALA A 3 13.20 -5.79 17.55
N GLU A 4 13.72 -6.35 16.45
CA GLU A 4 14.76 -5.70 15.65
C GLU A 4 14.21 -4.42 15.02
N PHE A 5 13.03 -4.48 14.40
CA PHE A 5 12.38 -3.29 13.84
C PHE A 5 12.13 -2.19 14.90
N LYS A 6 11.67 -2.56 16.11
CA LYS A 6 11.48 -1.59 17.21
C LYS A 6 12.79 -0.86 17.54
N GLY A 7 13.88 -1.61 17.73
CA GLY A 7 15.19 -1.02 18.02
C GLY A 7 15.67 -0.09 16.92
N GLN A 8 15.53 -0.53 15.66
CA GLN A 8 15.93 0.26 14.49
C GLN A 8 15.15 1.57 14.38
N LEU A 9 13.86 1.57 14.69
CA LEU A 9 13.03 2.77 14.67
C LEU A 9 13.42 3.79 15.74
N ILE A 10 13.80 3.31 16.94
CA ILE A 10 14.22 4.17 18.05
C ILE A 10 15.61 4.75 17.79
N GLU A 11 16.55 3.92 17.34
CA GLU A 11 17.97 4.27 17.23
C GLU A 11 18.31 5.09 15.98
N ASN A 12 17.58 4.92 14.88
CA ASN A 12 17.96 5.49 13.58
C ASN A 12 17.07 6.67 13.16
N ASN A 13 17.53 7.38 12.12
CA ASN A 13 16.73 8.38 11.44
C ASN A 13 15.54 7.70 10.73
N ILE A 14 14.35 8.31 10.82
CA ILE A 14 13.12 7.81 10.18
C ILE A 14 13.30 7.57 8.67
N ARG A 15 14.10 8.42 8.00
CA ARG A 15 14.35 8.29 6.57
C ARG A 15 15.14 7.02 6.25
N ASP A 16 16.13 6.69 7.06
CA ASP A 16 16.95 5.48 6.88
C ASP A 16 16.10 4.23 7.11
N VAL A 17 15.23 4.26 8.13
CA VAL A 17 14.26 3.19 8.41
C VAL A 17 13.30 3.02 7.23
N TYR A 18 12.77 4.13 6.69
CA TYR A 18 11.91 4.11 5.52
C TYR A 18 12.60 3.47 4.30
N GLN A 19 13.81 3.92 3.96
CA GLN A 19 14.56 3.40 2.83
C GLN A 19 14.88 1.91 2.99
N ARG A 20 15.35 1.51 4.17
CA ARG A 20 15.73 0.11 4.46
C ARG A 20 14.53 -0.83 4.46
N TYR A 21 13.46 -0.47 5.16
CA TYR A 21 12.35 -1.39 5.44
C TYR A 21 11.17 -1.27 4.49
N LEU A 22 10.99 -0.14 3.78
CA LEU A 22 9.85 0.05 2.88
C LEU A 22 10.22 0.04 1.40
N LEU A 23 11.42 0.46 0.99
CA LEU A 23 11.80 0.53 -0.43
C LEU A 23 12.59 -0.68 -0.96
N GLY A 24 13.12 -1.54 -0.09
CA GLY A 24 13.92 -2.70 -0.51
C GLY A 24 13.12 -3.79 -1.26
N HIS A 25 13.81 -4.82 -1.75
CA HIS A 25 13.18 -5.98 -2.39
C HIS A 25 12.79 -7.09 -1.39
N ASP A 26 13.19 -6.96 -0.12
CA ASP A 26 12.81 -7.89 0.94
C ASP A 26 11.36 -7.63 1.37
N VAL A 27 10.45 -8.47 0.88
CA VAL A 27 9.02 -8.42 1.22
C VAL A 27 8.70 -9.63 2.07
N TRP A 28 8.34 -9.39 3.34
CA TRP A 28 8.02 -10.42 4.32
C TRP A 28 7.03 -11.46 3.78
N PHE A 29 6.05 -11.04 2.99
CA PHE A 29 5.07 -11.95 2.39
C PHE A 29 5.73 -13.05 1.53
N PHE A 30 6.64 -12.68 0.62
CA PHE A 30 7.32 -13.68 -0.22
C PHE A 30 8.31 -14.53 0.59
N ARG A 31 9.04 -13.89 1.52
CA ARG A 31 10.10 -14.54 2.30
C ARG A 31 9.56 -15.49 3.36
N GLU A 32 8.62 -15.03 4.19
CA GLU A 32 8.15 -15.76 5.38
C GLU A 32 6.80 -16.44 5.15
N LYS A 33 5.84 -15.74 4.52
CA LYS A 33 4.49 -16.31 4.32
C LYS A 33 4.47 -17.35 3.20
N LEU A 34 5.15 -17.08 2.08
CA LEU A 34 5.31 -18.05 0.98
C LEU A 34 6.55 -18.93 1.13
N GLN A 35 7.45 -18.63 2.08
CA GLN A 35 8.68 -19.40 2.32
C GLN A 35 9.54 -19.55 1.05
N SER A 36 9.51 -18.55 0.16
CA SER A 36 10.27 -18.61 -1.07
C SER A 36 11.76 -18.37 -0.82
N THR A 37 12.61 -19.28 -1.32
CA THR A 37 14.07 -19.11 -1.32
C THR A 37 14.54 -18.05 -2.32
N THR A 38 13.69 -17.67 -3.28
CA THR A 38 13.95 -16.66 -4.32
C THR A 38 13.06 -15.43 -4.16
N TYR A 39 12.64 -15.12 -2.92
CA TYR A 39 11.66 -14.07 -2.61
C TYR A 39 11.90 -12.72 -3.28
N ALA A 40 13.16 -12.29 -3.44
CA ALA A 40 13.48 -11.04 -4.12
C ALA A 40 13.15 -11.10 -5.63
N GLN A 41 13.51 -12.19 -6.29
CA GLN A 41 13.21 -12.42 -7.71
C GLN A 41 11.70 -12.59 -7.94
N ASP A 42 11.00 -13.25 -7.02
CA ASP A 42 9.55 -13.43 -7.10
C ASP A 42 8.83 -12.08 -6.99
N TYR A 43 9.31 -11.20 -6.09
CA TYR A 43 8.80 -9.85 -5.97
C TYR A 43 9.10 -8.99 -7.20
N ASP A 44 10.28 -9.12 -7.80
CA ASP A 44 10.62 -8.44 -9.06
C ASP A 44 9.71 -8.91 -10.20
N ASN A 45 9.45 -10.22 -10.30
CA ASN A 45 8.53 -10.79 -11.28
C ASN A 45 7.10 -10.29 -11.06
N PHE A 46 6.66 -10.19 -9.80
CA PHE A 46 5.37 -9.59 -9.44
C PHE A 46 5.30 -8.14 -9.91
N LYS A 47 6.34 -7.33 -9.64
CA LYS A 47 6.37 -5.93 -10.09
C LYS A 47 6.35 -5.81 -11.61
N LEU A 48 7.07 -6.65 -12.34
CA LEU A 48 7.08 -6.67 -13.81
C LEU A 48 5.70 -7.04 -14.37
N TYR A 49 5.03 -8.03 -13.79
CA TYR A 49 3.67 -8.40 -14.17
C TYR A 49 2.70 -7.24 -13.92
N MET A 50 2.68 -6.70 -12.70
CA MET A 50 1.80 -5.57 -12.36
C MET A 50 2.11 -4.32 -13.22
N SER A 51 3.37 -4.08 -13.56
CA SER A 51 3.82 -3.00 -14.44
C SER A 51 3.20 -3.11 -15.83
N LYS A 52 3.25 -4.30 -16.41
CA LYS A 52 2.65 -4.59 -17.72
C LYS A 52 1.14 -4.41 -17.68
N GLU A 53 0.45 -5.02 -16.71
CA GLU A 53 -1.02 -5.01 -16.64
C GLU A 53 -1.58 -3.62 -16.28
N LEU A 54 -0.87 -2.86 -15.44
CA LEU A 54 -1.25 -1.49 -15.12
C LEU A 54 -0.81 -0.47 -16.18
N GLY A 55 0.10 -0.83 -17.09
CA GLY A 55 0.68 0.10 -18.07
C GLY A 55 1.53 1.19 -17.42
N LEU A 56 2.31 0.83 -16.40
CA LEU A 56 3.12 1.74 -15.60
C LEU A 56 4.57 1.28 -15.58
N HIS A 57 5.51 2.20 -15.33
CA HIS A 57 6.90 1.82 -15.11
C HIS A 57 7.04 0.97 -13.84
N VAL A 58 7.89 -0.06 -13.86
CA VAL A 58 8.09 -1.01 -12.74
C VAL A 58 8.50 -0.32 -11.44
N ASN A 59 9.25 0.79 -11.52
CA ASN A 59 9.64 1.61 -10.37
C ASN A 59 8.50 2.45 -9.79
N ASN A 60 7.29 2.39 -10.33
CA ASN A 60 6.11 3.04 -9.76
C ASN A 60 5.20 2.05 -9.02
N ILE A 61 5.70 0.85 -8.75
CA ILE A 61 4.96 -0.22 -8.09
C ILE A 61 5.77 -0.70 -6.89
N ALA A 62 5.13 -0.76 -5.72
CA ALA A 62 5.73 -1.35 -4.54
C ALA A 62 4.68 -1.93 -3.58
N ILE A 63 5.00 -3.07 -2.96
CA ILE A 63 4.24 -3.59 -1.82
C ILE A 63 4.70 -2.87 -0.55
N VAL A 64 3.74 -2.38 0.22
CA VAL A 64 3.97 -1.73 1.52
C VAL A 64 3.06 -2.32 2.59
N GLY A 65 3.08 -1.71 3.78
CA GLY A 65 2.18 -2.09 4.86
C GLY A 65 2.52 -3.45 5.45
N SER A 66 1.49 -4.16 5.90
CA SER A 66 1.69 -5.40 6.66
C SER A 66 2.27 -6.55 5.84
N ALA A 67 2.02 -6.62 4.54
CA ALA A 67 2.64 -7.61 3.66
C ALA A 67 4.16 -7.39 3.47
N LYS A 68 4.60 -6.13 3.60
CA LYS A 68 6.03 -5.76 3.50
C LYS A 68 6.81 -6.18 4.75
N LEU A 69 6.24 -5.97 5.94
CA LEU A 69 6.94 -6.10 7.23
C LEU A 69 6.50 -7.30 8.08
N GLY A 70 5.37 -7.93 7.75
CA GLY A 70 4.73 -8.97 8.55
C GLY A 70 3.82 -8.46 9.67
N PHE A 71 3.70 -7.14 9.83
CA PHE A 71 2.80 -6.51 10.80
C PHE A 71 2.39 -5.11 10.35
N SER A 72 1.24 -4.65 10.84
CA SER A 72 0.70 -3.32 10.54
C SER A 72 1.50 -2.22 11.25
N LEU A 73 1.85 -1.17 10.51
CA LEU A 73 2.38 0.09 11.07
C LEU A 73 1.29 1.06 11.53
N SER A 74 0.01 0.75 11.29
CA SER A 74 -1.08 1.60 11.78
C SER A 74 -1.12 1.58 13.31
N PRO A 75 -1.00 2.75 13.98
CA PRO A 75 -1.05 2.84 15.44
C PRO A 75 -2.30 2.23 16.05
N ASP A 76 -3.46 2.50 15.43
CA ASP A 76 -4.77 2.03 15.89
C ASP A 76 -4.94 0.50 15.83
N LYS A 77 -4.03 -0.19 15.13
CA LYS A 77 -4.06 -1.65 14.93
C LYS A 77 -3.11 -2.41 15.87
N ASN A 78 -2.51 -1.73 16.85
CA ASN A 78 -1.61 -2.31 17.86
C ASN A 78 -0.58 -3.30 17.29
N TYR A 79 0.00 -2.98 16.13
CA TYR A 79 0.99 -3.83 15.45
C TYR A 79 0.52 -5.26 15.16
N SER A 80 -0.77 -5.42 14.86
CA SER A 80 -1.34 -6.70 14.43
C SER A 80 -0.48 -7.35 13.36
N GLN A 81 -0.19 -8.63 13.57
CA GLN A 81 0.53 -9.45 12.61
C GLN A 81 -0.30 -9.61 11.34
N PHE A 82 0.38 -9.79 10.22
CA PHE A 82 -0.25 -10.18 8.98
C PHE A 82 -0.96 -11.54 9.16
N HIS A 83 -2.21 -11.62 8.73
CA HIS A 83 -3.05 -12.82 8.84
C HIS A 83 -3.81 -13.07 7.53
N ASP A 84 -4.52 -14.19 7.43
CA ASP A 84 -5.17 -14.63 6.16
C ASP A 84 -6.27 -13.68 5.63
N ARG A 85 -6.70 -12.73 6.46
CA ARG A 85 -7.68 -11.67 6.09
C ARG A 85 -7.03 -10.30 5.89
N SER A 86 -5.71 -10.21 5.96
CA SER A 86 -4.98 -8.97 5.68
C SER A 86 -4.93 -8.72 4.18
N ASP A 87 -5.20 -7.50 3.75
CA ASP A 87 -4.99 -7.10 2.35
C ASP A 87 -3.49 -6.86 2.08
N ILE A 88 -3.08 -6.94 0.83
CA ILE A 88 -1.78 -6.45 0.38
C ILE A 88 -1.94 -5.00 -0.10
N ASP A 89 -1.30 -4.07 0.60
CA ASP A 89 -1.25 -2.67 0.19
C ASP A 89 -0.24 -2.51 -0.96
N LEU A 90 -0.73 -2.16 -2.15
CA LEU A 90 0.09 -1.89 -3.32
C LEU A 90 0.16 -0.39 -3.60
N VAL A 91 1.35 0.18 -3.43
CA VAL A 91 1.66 1.53 -3.91
C VAL A 91 1.73 1.51 -5.42
N VAL A 92 0.98 2.43 -6.02
CA VAL A 92 1.00 2.72 -7.45
C VAL A 92 1.22 4.22 -7.62
N VAL A 93 2.37 4.63 -8.15
CA VAL A 93 2.68 6.06 -8.37
C VAL A 93 2.31 6.46 -9.79
N SER A 94 1.26 7.28 -9.92
CA SER A 94 0.78 7.78 -11.21
C SER A 94 -0.10 9.00 -11.02
N GLN A 95 0.46 10.19 -11.29
CA GLN A 95 -0.29 11.45 -11.30
C GLN A 95 -1.56 11.37 -12.16
N PRO A 96 -1.55 10.82 -13.40
CA PRO A 96 -2.77 10.73 -14.20
C PRO A 96 -3.87 9.87 -13.57
N ILE A 97 -3.52 8.72 -12.98
CA ILE A 97 -4.52 7.83 -12.35
C ILE A 97 -5.04 8.48 -11.06
N PHE A 98 -4.15 9.10 -10.26
CA PHE A 98 -4.53 9.83 -9.06
C PHE A 98 -5.53 10.96 -9.39
N THR A 99 -5.23 11.80 -10.38
CA THR A 99 -6.10 12.91 -10.76
C THR A 99 -7.46 12.41 -11.25
N GLN A 100 -7.50 11.38 -12.09
CA GLN A 100 -8.76 10.80 -12.56
C GLN A 100 -9.60 10.22 -11.40
N ALA A 101 -8.97 9.49 -10.48
CA ALA A 101 -9.64 8.95 -9.31
C ALA A 101 -10.19 10.05 -8.39
N TRP A 102 -9.43 11.12 -8.17
CA TRP A 102 -9.91 12.27 -7.42
C TRP A 102 -11.13 12.91 -8.11
N GLN A 103 -11.08 13.17 -9.41
CA GLN A 103 -12.23 13.70 -10.14
C GLN A 103 -13.46 12.77 -10.04
N ALA A 104 -13.26 11.46 -10.15
CA ALA A 104 -14.33 10.48 -9.97
C ALA A 104 -14.98 10.55 -8.58
N PHE A 105 -14.19 10.70 -7.51
CA PHE A 105 -14.74 10.92 -6.17
C PHE A 105 -15.49 12.25 -6.03
N LEU A 106 -15.00 13.33 -6.65
CA LEU A 106 -15.70 14.62 -6.66
C LEU A 106 -17.06 14.52 -7.37
N GLU A 107 -17.12 13.85 -8.52
CA GLU A 107 -18.36 13.64 -9.27
C GLU A 107 -19.37 12.82 -8.47
N LEU A 108 -18.94 11.76 -7.80
CA LEU A 108 -19.81 10.97 -6.93
C LEU A 108 -20.34 11.80 -5.77
N HIS A 109 -19.49 12.61 -5.14
CA HIS A 109 -19.87 13.47 -4.02
C HIS A 109 -20.95 14.50 -4.41
N GLN A 110 -20.88 15.02 -5.64
CA GLN A 110 -21.86 15.97 -6.16
C GLN A 110 -23.22 15.32 -6.43
N ARG A 111 -23.25 14.01 -6.75
CA ARG A 111 -24.46 13.27 -7.10
C ARG A 111 -25.16 12.63 -5.91
N THR A 112 -24.40 12.21 -4.90
CA THR A 112 -24.94 11.49 -3.75
C THR A 112 -24.11 11.70 -2.49
N TYR A 113 -24.70 11.38 -1.35
CA TYR A 113 -23.96 11.38 -0.10
C TYR A 113 -22.87 10.30 -0.15
N LEU A 114 -21.63 10.70 0.14
CA LEU A 114 -20.49 9.80 0.29
C LEU A 114 -20.16 9.67 1.79
N PRO A 115 -20.57 8.57 2.46
CA PRO A 115 -20.26 8.35 3.87
C PRO A 115 -18.75 8.37 4.17
N THR A 116 -17.94 8.02 3.17
CA THR A 116 -16.48 7.93 3.24
C THR A 116 -15.76 9.22 2.83
N TYR A 117 -16.47 10.35 2.67
CA TYR A 117 -15.89 11.64 2.27
C TYR A 117 -14.70 12.05 3.15
N GLY A 118 -14.85 12.01 4.48
CA GLY A 118 -13.78 12.41 5.41
C GLY A 118 -12.48 11.62 5.21
N PRO A 119 -12.52 10.27 5.26
CA PRO A 119 -11.38 9.43 4.94
C PRO A 119 -10.78 9.68 3.54
N ILE A 120 -11.62 9.82 2.51
CA ILE A 120 -11.16 10.06 1.12
C ILE A 120 -10.44 11.40 1.02
N ALA A 121 -11.05 12.49 1.51
CA ALA A 121 -10.46 13.83 1.50
C ALA A 121 -9.14 13.88 2.27
N LYS A 122 -9.07 13.20 3.43
CA LYS A 122 -7.82 13.05 4.19
C LYS A 122 -6.71 12.37 3.39
N ASN A 123 -7.04 11.35 2.60
CA ASN A 123 -6.06 10.66 1.76
C ASN A 123 -5.62 11.55 0.59
N ILE A 124 -6.55 12.23 -0.07
CA ILE A 124 -6.26 13.16 -1.18
C ILE A 124 -5.31 14.26 -0.71
N PHE A 125 -5.54 14.84 0.48
CA PHE A 125 -4.66 15.85 1.05
C PHE A 125 -3.24 15.31 1.35
N LYS A 126 -3.10 14.00 1.52
CA LYS A 126 -1.82 13.30 1.68
C LYS A 126 -1.23 12.82 0.35
N GLY A 127 -1.79 13.25 -0.79
CA GLY A 127 -1.28 12.93 -2.12
C GLY A 127 -1.59 11.52 -2.60
N PHE A 128 -2.62 10.86 -2.06
CA PHE A 128 -3.03 9.53 -2.54
C PHE A 128 -4.53 9.25 -2.45
N VAL A 129 -4.98 8.24 -3.19
CA VAL A 129 -6.32 7.67 -3.06
C VAL A 129 -6.20 6.16 -2.86
N SER A 130 -7.12 5.58 -2.10
CA SER A 130 -7.27 4.12 -2.03
C SER A 130 -8.43 3.73 -2.92
N LEU A 131 -8.19 2.81 -3.84
CA LEU A 131 -9.22 2.26 -4.74
C LEU A 131 -9.72 0.92 -4.21
N LYS A 132 -10.02 0.89 -2.91
CA LYS A 132 -10.71 -0.21 -2.24
C LYS A 132 -12.20 0.10 -2.21
N GLU A 133 -13.03 -0.83 -2.67
CA GLU A 133 -14.50 -0.74 -2.63
C GLU A 133 -15.03 0.55 -3.29
N ILE A 134 -14.67 0.74 -4.56
CA ILE A 134 -15.07 1.90 -5.38
C ILE A 134 -16.49 1.75 -5.96
N ASP A 135 -17.16 2.88 -6.19
CA ASP A 135 -18.51 2.91 -6.75
C ASP A 135 -18.47 2.89 -8.28
N THR A 136 -18.75 1.72 -8.86
CA THR A 136 -18.72 1.46 -10.31
C THR A 136 -19.83 2.17 -11.10
N ARG A 137 -20.69 2.96 -10.46
CA ARG A 137 -21.57 3.90 -11.19
C ARG A 137 -20.78 5.05 -11.83
N ASN A 138 -19.55 5.30 -11.39
CA ASN A 138 -18.62 6.21 -12.06
C ASN A 138 -17.82 5.45 -13.14
N ALA A 139 -17.72 6.05 -14.34
CA ALA A 139 -17.06 5.42 -15.49
C ALA A 139 -15.57 5.08 -15.23
N PHE A 140 -14.83 5.97 -14.56
CA PHE A 140 -13.42 5.70 -14.23
C PHE A 140 -13.28 4.51 -13.27
N PHE A 141 -14.16 4.40 -12.27
CA PHE A 141 -14.12 3.28 -11.32
C PHE A 141 -14.58 1.96 -11.95
N ASP A 142 -15.53 2.01 -12.88
CA ASP A 142 -15.94 0.86 -13.68
C ASP A 142 -14.79 0.36 -14.57
N ASP A 143 -14.11 1.27 -15.29
CA ASP A 143 -12.91 0.94 -16.08
C ASP A 143 -11.77 0.40 -15.22
N TRP A 144 -11.53 1.02 -14.06
CA TRP A 144 -10.53 0.54 -13.11
C TRP A 144 -10.86 -0.87 -12.63
N SER A 145 -12.11 -1.13 -12.24
CA SER A 145 -12.57 -2.45 -11.78
C SER A 145 -12.35 -3.51 -12.86
N ARG A 146 -12.79 -3.25 -14.10
CA ARG A 146 -12.56 -4.16 -15.24
C ARG A 146 -11.08 -4.45 -15.50
N LYS A 147 -10.22 -3.46 -15.26
CA LYS A 147 -8.77 -3.60 -15.44
C LYS A 147 -8.11 -4.47 -14.36
N VAL A 148 -8.54 -4.35 -13.10
CA VAL A 148 -7.89 -5.05 -11.97
C VAL A 148 -8.54 -6.39 -11.62
N GLU A 149 -9.79 -6.62 -12.00
CA GLU A 149 -10.53 -7.85 -11.69
C GLU A 149 -9.87 -9.13 -12.26
N PRO A 150 -9.39 -9.16 -13.52
CA PRO A 150 -8.66 -10.33 -14.03
C PRO A 150 -7.37 -10.61 -13.24
N LEU A 151 -6.72 -9.56 -12.73
CA LEU A 151 -5.47 -9.67 -11.99
C LEU A 151 -5.65 -10.49 -10.72
N LYS A 152 -6.83 -10.46 -10.09
CA LYS A 152 -7.08 -11.23 -8.86
C LYS A 152 -6.80 -12.72 -9.06
N LYS A 153 -7.24 -13.28 -10.19
CA LYS A 153 -7.02 -14.69 -10.52
C LYS A 153 -5.56 -14.98 -10.81
N ASP A 154 -4.90 -14.09 -11.54
CA ASP A 154 -3.50 -14.26 -11.91
C ASP A 154 -2.58 -14.13 -10.69
N LEU A 155 -2.87 -13.21 -9.77
CA LEU A 155 -2.17 -13.10 -8.49
C LEU A 155 -2.28 -14.38 -7.66
N GLN A 156 -3.45 -15.01 -7.65
CA GLN A 156 -3.66 -16.28 -6.98
C GLN A 156 -2.90 -17.44 -7.63
N THR A 157 -2.89 -17.51 -8.96
CA THR A 157 -2.41 -18.68 -9.70
C THR A 157 -0.94 -18.60 -10.10
N ILE A 158 -0.41 -17.41 -10.36
CA ILE A 158 0.97 -17.16 -10.79
C ILE A 158 1.86 -16.83 -9.59
N PHE A 159 1.36 -16.04 -8.64
CA PHE A 159 2.15 -15.52 -7.52
C PHE A 159 1.79 -16.13 -6.16
N ASN A 160 0.83 -17.05 -6.13
CA ASN A 160 0.30 -17.67 -4.90
C ASN A 160 -0.15 -16.64 -3.86
N ILE A 161 -0.75 -15.53 -4.32
CA ILE A 161 -1.30 -14.46 -3.48
C ILE A 161 -2.83 -14.65 -3.39
N PRO A 162 -3.36 -15.28 -2.32
CA PRO A 162 -4.81 -15.41 -2.12
C PRO A 162 -5.49 -14.13 -1.62
N HIS A 163 -4.70 -13.11 -1.30
CA HIS A 163 -5.15 -11.88 -0.64
C HIS A 163 -5.66 -10.84 -1.64
N ASP A 164 -6.65 -10.05 -1.20
CA ASP A 164 -7.08 -8.88 -1.96
C ASP A 164 -5.99 -7.81 -1.97
N ILE A 165 -5.93 -7.08 -3.09
CA ILE A 165 -5.00 -5.96 -3.26
C ILE A 165 -5.72 -4.64 -2.96
N ASN A 166 -5.18 -3.89 -2.02
CA ASN A 166 -5.56 -2.50 -1.81
C ASN A 166 -4.64 -1.60 -2.64
N TYR A 167 -5.13 -1.15 -3.80
CA TYR A 167 -4.40 -0.22 -4.66
C TYR A 167 -4.42 1.19 -4.06
N ARG A 168 -3.25 1.64 -3.59
CA ARG A 168 -3.03 3.00 -3.13
C ARG A 168 -2.35 3.79 -4.23
N ILE A 169 -3.12 4.63 -4.91
CA ILE A 169 -2.63 5.44 -6.03
C ILE A 169 -2.09 6.75 -5.47
N TYR A 170 -0.78 6.95 -5.56
CA TYR A 170 -0.11 8.17 -5.16
C TYR A 170 0.17 9.06 -6.37
N ASP A 171 0.16 10.37 -6.15
CA ASP A 171 0.53 11.35 -7.17
C ASP A 171 2.03 11.31 -7.51
N SER A 172 2.86 11.01 -6.51
CA SER A 172 4.32 11.10 -6.56
C SER A 172 4.98 10.20 -5.50
N TRP A 173 6.26 9.89 -5.70
CA TRP A 173 7.08 9.20 -4.69
C TRP A 173 7.34 10.06 -3.44
N GLU A 174 7.28 11.39 -3.58
CA GLU A 174 7.35 12.30 -2.45
C GLU A 174 6.14 12.12 -1.52
N SER A 175 4.93 11.98 -2.06
CA SER A 175 3.73 11.66 -1.28
C SER A 175 3.79 10.29 -0.60
N VAL A 176 4.41 9.29 -1.26
CA VAL A 176 4.68 7.98 -0.66
C VAL A 176 5.61 8.13 0.56
N GLU A 177 6.76 8.79 0.38
CA GLU A 177 7.74 9.03 1.44
C GLU A 177 7.12 9.82 2.59
N ASN A 178 6.39 10.91 2.30
CA ASN A 178 5.72 11.72 3.31
C ASN A 178 4.69 10.92 4.11
N TYR A 179 3.83 10.15 3.45
CA TYR A 179 2.82 9.33 4.12
C TYR A 179 3.46 8.32 5.09
N HIS A 180 4.46 7.57 4.61
CA HIS A 180 5.06 6.50 5.40
C HIS A 180 5.98 7.03 6.49
N THR A 181 6.78 8.08 6.22
CA THR A 181 7.63 8.68 7.25
C THR A 181 6.81 9.38 8.34
N SER A 182 5.68 10.00 8.02
CA SER A 182 4.74 10.50 9.04
C SER A 182 4.19 9.38 9.91
N GLY A 183 3.84 8.23 9.33
CA GLY A 183 3.40 7.05 10.08
C GLY A 183 4.49 6.50 11.01
N LEU A 184 5.73 6.42 10.52
CA LEU A 184 6.88 5.98 11.33
C LEU A 184 7.21 6.96 12.46
N LYS A 185 7.09 8.28 12.23
CA LYS A 185 7.28 9.31 13.27
C LYS A 185 6.26 9.16 14.40
N GLU A 186 5.00 8.99 14.04
CA GLU A 186 3.93 8.80 15.03
C GLU A 186 4.14 7.49 15.81
N LEU A 187 4.52 6.43 15.12
CA LEU A 187 4.88 5.16 15.75
C LEU A 187 6.05 5.33 16.74
N LYS A 188 7.14 5.98 16.31
CA LYS A 188 8.30 6.24 17.17
C LYS A 188 7.90 6.99 18.45
N ARG A 189 7.12 8.06 18.32
CA ARG A 189 6.60 8.85 19.44
C ARG A 189 5.85 8.00 20.46
N GLN A 190 4.96 7.11 20.00
CA GLN A 190 4.20 6.23 20.89
C GLN A 190 5.07 5.20 21.60
N LEU A 191 6.10 4.68 20.95
CA LEU A 191 7.04 3.74 21.58
C LEU A 191 7.87 4.41 22.67
N GLU A 192 8.33 5.64 22.42
CA GLU A 192 9.06 6.45 23.40
C GLU A 192 8.19 6.89 24.59
N GLU A 193 6.87 6.99 24.42
CA GLU A 193 5.91 7.30 25.49
C GLU A 193 5.54 6.07 26.33
N ASN A 194 5.46 4.88 25.71
CA ASN A 194 5.12 3.63 26.41
C ASN A 194 6.31 2.99 27.14
N ASP A 195 7.56 3.35 26.79
CA ASP A 195 8.79 2.91 27.47
C ASP A 195 9.18 3.85 28.65
N LYS A 196 8.36 4.85 28.98
CA LYS A 196 8.48 5.72 30.19
C LYS A 196 7.56 5.26 31.31
#